data_AF-A0A017SE40-F1
#
_entry.id   AF-A0A017SE40-F1
#
_cell.length_a   1.000
_cell.length_b   1.000
_cell.length_c   1.000
_cell.angle_alpha   90.00
_cell.angle_beta   90.00
_cell.angle_gamma   90.00
#
_symmetry.space_group_name_H-M   'P 1'
#
loop_
_entity.id
_entity.type
_entity.pdbx_description
1 polymer ?
#
loop_
_entity_poly.entity_id
_entity_poly.type
_entity_poly.pdbx_seq_one_letter_code
_entity_poly.pdbx_strand_id
1 'polypeptide(L)' 'DIIGLAETRSGKTPAFAPQILQGLMSKQGRLHSIILTPTRKLARQVVNVLEDLGGLMSVSCTLFIGRRDML' A
#
# COMPACT_ATOMS: atom_id res chain seq x y z
N ASP A 1 -2.90 17.15 -1.73
CA ASP A 1 -3.31 16.05 -2.63
C ASP A 1 -2.26 15.80 -3.71
N ILE A 2 -2.06 14.53 -4.07
CA ILE A 2 -1.06 14.11 -5.05
C ILE A 2 -1.74 13.13 -6.01
N ILE A 3 -1.65 13.39 -7.31
CA ILE A 3 -2.12 12.49 -8.36
C ILE A 3 -0.87 11.89 -9.02
N GLY A 4 -0.66 10.58 -8.87
CA GLY A 4 0.41 9.90 -9.61
C GLY A 4 -0.16 9.21 -10.85
N LEU A 5 0.32 9.66 -12.00
CA LEU A 5 0.10 9.03 -13.30
C LEU A 5 1.41 8.36 -13.70
N ALA A 6 1.32 7.18 -14.31
CA ALA A 6 2.44 6.57 -15.01
C ALA A 6 1.86 5.63 -16.08
N GLU A 7 2.67 4.91 -16.82
CA GLU A 7 2.16 3.95 -17.79
C GLU A 7 1.89 2.59 -17.13
N THR A 8 1.10 1.73 -17.77
CA THR A 8 0.92 0.33 -17.33
C THR A 8 2.27 -0.38 -17.27
N ARG A 9 2.52 -1.18 -16.23
CA ARG A 9 3.81 -1.89 -15.98
C ARG A 9 5.05 -1.02 -15.71
N SER A 10 4.91 0.29 -15.53
CA SER A 10 6.04 1.19 -15.25
C SER A 10 6.49 1.26 -13.78
N GLY A 11 5.85 0.52 -12.86
CA GLY A 11 6.22 0.54 -11.44
C GLY A 11 5.51 1.60 -10.58
N LYS A 12 4.27 1.97 -10.92
CA LYS A 12 3.46 2.91 -10.10
C LYS A 12 3.35 2.54 -8.64
N THR A 13 3.07 1.27 -8.35
CA THR A 13 2.81 0.78 -7.00
C THR A 13 3.98 1.06 -6.04
N PRO A 14 5.25 0.71 -6.39
CA PRO A 14 6.40 1.13 -5.59
C PRO A 14 6.67 2.64 -5.59
N ALA A 15 6.16 3.43 -6.55
CA ALA A 15 6.33 4.88 -6.53
C ALA A 15 5.44 5.59 -5.47
N PHE A 16 4.28 5.01 -5.11
CA PHE A 16 3.39 5.60 -4.10
C PHE A 16 3.69 5.13 -2.67
N ALA A 17 4.23 3.93 -2.50
CA ALA A 17 4.50 3.35 -1.18
C ALA A 17 5.42 4.23 -0.30
N PRO A 18 6.53 4.81 -0.81
CA PRO A 18 7.40 5.67 0.00
C PRO A 18 6.70 6.90 0.58
N GLN A 19 5.74 7.48 -0.14
CA GLN A 19 5.00 8.65 0.36
C GLN A 19 4.05 8.27 1.50
N ILE A 20 3.38 7.12 1.37
CA ILE A 20 2.51 6.58 2.43
C ILE A 20 3.34 6.28 3.68
N LEU A 21 4.49 5.62 3.52
CA LEU A 21 5.40 5.28 4.61
C LEU A 21 5.98 6.53 5.29
N GLN A 22 6.37 7.55 4.52
CA GLN A 22 6.87 8.82 5.07
C GLN A 22 5.80 9.55 5.90
N GLY A 23 4.56 9.56 5.42
CA GLY A 23 3.42 10.11 6.17
C GLY A 23 3.21 9.36 7.49
N LEU A 24 3.26 8.02 7.45
CA LEU A 24 3.07 7.16 8.63
C LEU A 24 4.16 7.38 9.70
N MET A 25 5.41 7.60 9.28
CA MET A 25 6.51 7.95 10.20
C MET A 25 6.34 9.33 10.83
N SER A 26 5.81 10.29 10.07
CA SER A 26 5.62 11.67 10.52
C SER A 26 4.45 11.79 11.49
N LYS A 27 3.43 10.94 11.34
CA LYS A 27 2.24 10.92 12.20
C LYS A 27 1.79 9.48 12.47
N GLN A 28 2.43 8.88 13.47
CA GLN A 28 2.10 7.52 13.88
C GLN A 28 0.68 7.45 14.42
N GLY A 29 -0.05 6.42 13.98
CA GLY A 29 -1.41 6.14 14.41
C GLY A 29 -1.79 4.71 14.05
N ARG A 30 -2.76 4.14 14.79
CA ARG A 30 -3.19 2.75 14.58
C ARG A 30 -3.79 2.50 13.19
N LEU A 31 -4.34 3.55 12.58
CA LEU A 31 -4.92 3.58 11.24
C LEU A 31 -4.49 4.89 10.59
N HIS A 32 -3.69 4.82 9.53
CA HIS A 32 -3.12 6.01 8.87
C HIS A 32 -3.58 6.15 7.41
N SER A 33 -3.74 5.05 6.69
CA SER A 33 -4.02 5.10 5.25
C SER A 33 -5.02 4.04 4.80
N ILE A 34 -5.83 4.41 3.81
CA ILE A 34 -6.74 3.50 3.10
C ILE A 34 -6.32 3.52 1.63
N ILE A 35 -6.09 2.33 1.06
CA ILE A 35 -5.73 2.17 -0.35
C ILE A 35 -6.85 1.38 -1.03
N LEU A 36 -7.47 2.00 -2.03
CA LEU A 36 -8.53 1.39 -2.82
C LEU A 36 -7.96 0.93 -4.16
N THR A 37 -8.23 -0.32 -4.54
CA THR A 37 -7.81 -0.87 -5.83
C THR A 37 -8.97 -1.57 -6.52
N PRO A 38 -9.05 -1.53 -7.87
CA PRO A 38 -10.17 -2.11 -8.62
C PRO A 38 -10.13 -3.64 -8.73
N THR A 39 -9.01 -4.30 -8.40
CA THR A 39 -8.88 -5.77 -8.55
C THR A 39 -8.13 -6.39 -7.37
N ARG A 40 -8.48 -7.64 -7.03
CA ARG A 40 -7.80 -8.43 -5.97
C ARG A 40 -6.31 -8.61 -6.23
N LYS A 41 -5.92 -8.81 -7.49
CA LYS A 41 -4.52 -8.97 -7.89
C LYS A 41 -3.73 -7.70 -7.58
N LEU A 42 -4.29 -6.53 -7.91
CA LEU A 42 -3.64 -5.27 -7.62
C LEU A 42 -3.57 -5.01 -6.11
N ALA A 43 -4.63 -5.33 -5.36
CA ALA A 43 -4.65 -5.20 -3.92
C ALA A 43 -3.51 -5.98 -3.25
N ARG A 44 -3.32 -7.26 -3.63
CA ARG A 44 -2.21 -8.09 -3.15
C ARG A 44 -0.84 -7.53 -3.55
N GLN A 45 -0.69 -7.07 -4.80
CA GLN A 45 0.56 -6.46 -5.25
C GLN A 45 0.92 -5.20 -4.45
N VAL A 46 -0.08 -4.39 -4.08
CA VAL A 46 0.14 -3.20 -3.24
C VAL A 46 0.60 -3.61 -1.84
N VAL A 47 -0.06 -4.59 -1.22
CA VAL A 47 0.30 -5.06 0.13
C VAL A 47 1.73 -5.60 0.16
N ASN A 48 2.10 -6.48 -0.78
CA ASN A 48 3.46 -7.00 -0.85
C ASN A 48 4.50 -5.87 -0.94
N VAL A 49 4.26 -4.86 -1.79
CA VAL A 49 5.18 -3.71 -1.92
C VAL A 49 5.29 -2.91 -0.61
N LEU A 50 4.19 -2.75 0.12
CA LEU A 50 4.20 -2.03 1.40
C LEU A 50 4.87 -2.83 2.51
N GLU A 51 4.70 -4.15 2.55
CA GLU A 51 5.37 -5.03 3.50
C GLU A 51 6.87 -5.14 3.21
N ASP A 52 7.25 -5.26 1.92
CA ASP A 52 8.65 -5.32 1.50
C ASP A 52 9.39 -4.01 1.84
N LEU A 53 8.77 -2.85 1.59
CA LEU A 53 9.36 -1.55 1.87
C LEU A 53 9.24 -1.14 3.34
N GLY A 54 8.14 -1.51 4.00
CA GLY A 54 7.79 -1.11 5.36
C GLY A 54 8.24 -2.11 6.44
N GLY A 55 8.80 -3.27 6.07
CA GLY A 55 9.21 -4.32 7.00
C GLY A 55 10.26 -3.86 8.02
N LEU A 56 11.17 -2.97 7.62
CA LEU A 56 12.15 -2.35 8.53
C LEU A 56 11.54 -1.27 9.43
N MET A 57 10.30 -0.84 9.16
CA MET A 57 9.62 0.27 9.81
C MET A 57 8.47 -0.19 10.73
N SER A 58 8.35 -1.50 10.98
CA SER A 58 7.25 -2.11 11.76
C SER A 58 5.85 -1.74 11.26
N VAL A 59 5.71 -1.52 9.95
CA VAL A 59 4.41 -1.22 9.33
C VAL A 59 3.64 -2.51 9.12
N SER A 60 2.36 -2.51 9.50
CA SER A 60 1.44 -3.61 9.25
C SER A 60 0.35 -3.19 8.25
N CYS A 61 0.02 -4.08 7.33
CA CYS A 61 -1.04 -3.88 6.34
C CYS A 61 -2.12 -4.95 6.56
N THR A 62 -3.39 -4.55 6.45
CA THR A 62 -4.51 -5.50 6.46
C THR A 62 -5.24 -5.42 5.13
N LEU A 63 -5.40 -6.57 4.47
CA LEU A 63 -6.01 -6.67 3.14
C LEU A 63 -7.46 -7.13 3.22
N PHE A 64 -8.39 -6.32 2.70
CA PHE A 64 -9.79 -6.71 2.52
C PHE A 64 -10.10 -6.94 1.05
N ILE A 65 -10.43 -8.17 0.68
CA ILE A 65 -10.85 -8.55 -0.67
C ILE A 65 -12.04 -9.53 -0.61
N GLY A 66 -12.90 -9.52 -1.63
CA GLY A 66 -14.05 -10.44 -1.69
C GLY A 66 -13.66 -11.91 -1.85
N ARG A 67 -14.43 -12.80 -1.21
CA ARG A 67 -14.18 -14.24 -0.88
C ARG A 67 -13.29 -14.39 0.38
N ARG A 68 -13.61 -15.39 1.22
CA ARG A 68 -12.92 -15.67 2.50
C ARG A 68 -11.44 -16.01 2.26
N ASP A 69 -10.57 -15.00 2.25
CA ASP A 69 -9.15 -15.13 2.48
C ASP A 69 -8.79 -14.03 3.49
N MET A 70 -8.55 -14.39 4.75
CA MET A 70 -7.83 -13.54 5.71
C MET A 70 -6.36 -13.94 5.60
N LEU A 71 -5.53 -13.00 5.14
CA LEU A 71 -4.08 -13.03 5.33
C LEU A 71 -3.77 -12.48 6.71
#